data_AF-A0A6J2DWZ6-F1
#
_entry.id   AF-A0A6J2DWZ6-F1
#
_cell.length_a   1.000
_cell.length_b   1.000
_cell.length_c   1.000
_cell.angle_alpha   90.00
_cell.angle_beta   90.00
_cell.angle_gamma   90.00
#
_symmetry.space_group_name_H-M   'P 1'
#
loop_
_entity.id
_entity.type
_entity.pdbx_description
1 polymer ?
#
loop_
_entity_poly.entity_id
_entity_poly.type
_entity_poly.pdbx_seq_one_letter_code
_entity_poly.pdbx_strand_id
1 'polypeptide(L)'
;MGNVLAPSSPPAGPPPPVGGGLGAGAGAGRGSERTPGAAGGSAAGTAGDGACGCLPNPGTFEECHRKCKELFPIQMEGVKLTVNKGLSNHFQAFPVLVGDMDNSGSLNAQVIHQLGPGLWSKMAIQTQQSKFVNWQVDGEYRGSDFTAAVTLGNPDVLVGSGILVAHYLQSITPCLALGGELVYHWRPGEEGTVMSLAGKYTLNNWLATVTLGQAGMHATYYHKASDQLQVGMEFEASTRMQDTSVSFGYQLDLPKANLLFRGSVDSNWIVGTTLAKKLPPLPLTLALGAFLNHRKNKFQCGFGLTIG
;
A
#
# COMPACT_ATOMS: atom_id res chain seq x y z
N MET A 1 54.35 -2.16 -37.46
CA MET A 1 53.73 -1.37 -36.37
C MET A 1 52.28 -1.19 -36.71
N GLY A 2 51.42 -2.11 -36.25
CA GLY A 2 49.97 -2.05 -36.47
C GLY A 2 49.30 -1.68 -35.15
N ASN A 3 48.67 -0.51 -35.11
CA ASN A 3 47.83 -0.08 -33.98
C ASN A 3 46.43 -0.65 -34.15
N VAL A 4 46.01 -1.48 -33.21
CA VAL A 4 44.64 -1.98 -33.05
C VAL A 4 43.86 -0.95 -32.24
N LEU A 5 42.87 -0.30 -32.85
CA LEU A 5 41.88 0.54 -32.17
C LEU A 5 40.79 -0.36 -31.55
N ALA A 6 40.63 -0.29 -30.24
CA ALA A 6 39.52 -0.92 -29.51
C ALA A 6 38.19 -0.20 -29.79
N PRO A 7 37.04 -0.91 -29.88
CA PRO A 7 35.74 -0.27 -30.02
C PRO A 7 35.33 0.42 -28.71
N SER A 8 34.86 1.66 -28.84
CA SER A 8 34.30 2.48 -27.76
C SER A 8 33.02 1.84 -27.18
N SER A 9 32.92 1.86 -25.86
CA SER A 9 31.74 1.44 -25.09
C SER A 9 30.52 2.32 -25.44
N PRO A 10 29.30 1.75 -25.53
CA PRO A 10 28.09 2.55 -25.73
C PRO A 10 27.75 3.37 -24.47
N PRO A 11 27.08 4.53 -24.61
CA PRO A 11 26.71 5.38 -23.48
C PRO A 11 25.69 4.68 -22.57
N ALA A 12 25.85 4.87 -21.27
CA ALA A 12 24.93 4.38 -20.25
C ALA A 12 23.51 4.93 -20.50
N GLY A 13 22.53 4.03 -20.60
CA GLY A 13 21.12 4.40 -20.75
C GLY A 13 20.58 5.14 -19.52
N PRO A 14 19.43 5.83 -19.66
CA PRO A 14 18.83 6.61 -18.58
C PRO A 14 18.40 5.69 -17.41
N PRO A 15 18.41 6.20 -16.16
CA PRO A 15 17.99 5.44 -14.99
C PRO A 15 16.49 5.05 -15.09
N PRO A 16 16.09 3.91 -14.50
CA PRO A 16 14.69 3.49 -14.49
C PRO A 16 13.82 4.50 -13.72
N PRO A 17 12.55 4.66 -14.09
CA PRO A 17 11.65 5.59 -13.43
C PRO A 17 11.47 5.22 -11.96
N VAL A 18 11.68 6.19 -11.08
CA VAL A 18 11.28 6.13 -9.67
C VAL A 18 9.77 6.32 -9.64
N GLY A 19 9.05 5.23 -9.85
CA GLY A 19 7.60 5.22 -9.97
C GLY A 19 7.15 3.78 -10.10
N GLY A 20 6.92 3.13 -8.96
CA GLY A 20 6.58 1.72 -8.92
C GLY A 20 6.40 1.29 -7.48
N GLY A 21 5.29 1.69 -6.87
CA GLY A 21 4.77 0.97 -5.72
C GLY A 21 4.59 -0.49 -6.14
N LEU A 22 5.48 -1.36 -5.67
CA LEU A 22 5.38 -2.78 -5.84
C LEU A 22 4.08 -3.23 -5.16
N GLY A 23 3.16 -3.74 -5.97
CA GLY A 23 1.90 -4.30 -5.53
C GLY A 23 2.13 -5.29 -4.40
N ALA A 24 1.62 -4.95 -3.22
CA ALA A 24 1.40 -5.93 -2.17
C ALA A 24 0.39 -6.95 -2.71
N GLY A 25 0.88 -8.17 -2.93
CA GLY A 25 0.04 -9.30 -3.23
C GLY A 25 -1.06 -9.42 -2.18
N ALA A 26 -2.30 -9.51 -2.64
CA ALA A 26 -3.45 -9.80 -1.82
C ALA A 26 -3.24 -11.15 -1.09
N GLY A 27 -2.79 -11.07 0.16
CA GLY A 27 -2.92 -12.11 1.17
C GLY A 27 -4.18 -11.82 1.97
N ALA A 28 -5.21 -12.63 1.78
CA ALA A 28 -6.44 -12.56 2.56
C ALA A 28 -6.15 -12.92 4.03
N GLY A 29 -5.91 -11.91 4.87
CA GLY A 29 -5.88 -12.03 6.32
C GLY A 29 -7.29 -11.90 6.89
N ARG A 30 -7.88 -13.01 7.35
CA ARG A 30 -9.10 -13.04 8.16
C ARG A 30 -8.85 -12.27 9.47
N GLY A 31 -9.57 -11.16 9.67
CA GLY A 31 -9.68 -10.50 10.97
C GLY A 31 -10.43 -11.41 11.95
N SER A 32 -9.74 -11.82 13.02
CA SER A 32 -10.34 -12.49 14.16
C SER A 32 -10.88 -11.44 15.12
N GLU A 33 -12.21 -11.29 15.13
CA GLU A 33 -12.94 -10.47 16.09
C GLU A 33 -13.01 -11.24 17.42
N ARG A 34 -12.37 -10.72 18.47
CA ARG A 34 -12.68 -11.07 19.86
C ARG A 34 -13.40 -9.88 20.49
N THR A 35 -14.71 -10.02 20.60
CA THR A 35 -15.58 -9.23 21.46
C THR A 35 -15.20 -9.43 22.92
N PRO A 36 -15.32 -8.39 23.77
CA PRO A 36 -15.85 -8.58 25.10
C PRO A 36 -17.13 -7.76 25.30
N GLY A 37 -18.19 -8.47 25.67
CA GLY A 37 -19.17 -8.03 26.68
C GLY A 37 -20.01 -6.80 26.37
N ALA A 38 -21.28 -7.05 26.05
CA ALA A 38 -22.35 -6.07 26.02
C ALA A 38 -22.49 -5.32 27.37
N ALA A 39 -22.59 -3.99 27.28
CA ALA A 39 -23.32 -3.17 28.23
C ALA A 39 -24.17 -2.19 27.42
N GLY A 40 -25.50 -2.32 27.55
CA GLY A 40 -26.47 -1.46 26.89
C GLY A 40 -26.44 -0.04 27.44
N GLY A 41 -26.86 0.92 26.61
CA GLY A 41 -27.05 2.30 27.01
C GLY A 41 -27.57 3.15 25.84
N SER A 42 -28.84 3.53 25.94
CA SER A 42 -29.57 4.36 24.98
C SER A 42 -29.00 5.77 24.80
N ALA A 43 -29.40 6.40 23.70
CA ALA A 43 -29.11 7.77 23.32
C ALA A 43 -29.41 8.84 24.40
N ALA A 44 -28.59 9.89 24.46
CA ALA A 44 -29.00 11.26 24.79
C ALA A 44 -27.86 12.25 24.44
N GLY A 45 -28.21 13.42 23.94
CA GLY A 45 -27.28 14.49 23.60
C GLY A 45 -26.79 15.31 24.80
N THR A 46 -26.17 16.43 24.45
CA THR A 46 -25.68 17.55 25.27
C THR A 46 -24.36 17.38 26.03
N ALA A 47 -23.39 18.19 25.57
CA ALA A 47 -22.41 18.99 26.31
C ALA A 47 -21.69 18.38 27.53
N GLY A 48 -20.39 18.12 27.31
CA GLY A 48 -19.30 18.49 28.21
C GLY A 48 -19.06 17.61 29.44
N ASP A 49 -18.08 16.70 29.33
CA ASP A 49 -17.25 16.35 30.50
C ASP A 49 -15.90 15.69 30.12
N GLY A 50 -14.81 16.34 30.54
CA GLY A 50 -13.76 15.68 31.32
C GLY A 50 -12.71 14.74 30.69
N ALA A 51 -12.62 14.54 29.37
CA ALA A 51 -11.43 13.91 28.78
C ALA A 51 -10.42 14.99 28.41
N CYS A 52 -9.23 14.97 29.02
CA CYS A 52 -8.06 15.72 28.55
C CYS A 52 -8.01 15.65 27.01
N GLY A 53 -7.85 16.80 26.35
CA GLY A 53 -7.97 16.99 24.90
C GLY A 53 -6.90 16.28 24.07
N CYS A 54 -6.83 14.96 24.21
CA CYS A 54 -5.90 14.09 23.52
C CYS A 54 -6.44 13.88 22.11
N LEU A 55 -5.75 14.46 21.13
CA LEU A 55 -6.04 14.24 19.72
C LEU A 55 -5.85 12.75 19.39
N PRO A 56 -6.72 12.17 18.54
CA PRO A 56 -6.58 10.78 18.15
C PRO A 56 -5.31 10.58 17.32
N ASN A 57 -4.63 9.45 17.49
CA ASN A 57 -3.50 9.10 16.63
C ASN A 57 -4.00 9.01 15.18
N PRO A 58 -3.38 9.75 14.25
CA PRO A 58 -3.84 9.80 12.87
C PRO A 58 -3.57 8.50 12.09
N GLY A 59 -2.79 7.55 12.60
CA GLY A 59 -2.32 6.36 11.88
C GLY A 59 -1.05 6.63 11.08
N THR A 60 -0.62 5.67 10.28
CA THR A 60 0.67 5.74 9.56
C THR A 60 0.56 6.54 8.26
N PHE A 61 1.68 7.05 7.78
CA PHE A 61 1.74 7.81 6.53
C PHE A 61 1.33 6.95 5.33
N GLU A 62 1.72 5.68 5.29
CA GLU A 62 1.36 4.74 4.24
C GLU A 62 -0.17 4.50 4.17
N GLU A 63 -0.86 4.59 5.30
CA GLU A 63 -2.32 4.36 5.35
C GLU A 63 -3.11 5.51 4.73
N CYS A 64 -2.51 6.70 4.57
CA CYS A 64 -3.18 7.90 4.06
C CYS A 64 -3.83 7.67 2.69
N HIS A 65 -3.14 6.96 1.79
CA HIS A 65 -3.68 6.64 0.48
C HIS A 65 -4.22 5.21 0.37
N ARG A 66 -3.82 4.33 1.31
CA ARG A 66 -4.16 2.90 1.27
C ARG A 66 -5.66 2.65 1.23
N LYS A 67 -6.43 3.38 2.04
CA LYS A 67 -7.90 3.20 2.11
C LYS A 67 -8.60 3.45 0.77
N CYS A 68 -8.12 4.41 0.00
CA CYS A 68 -8.63 4.67 -1.35
C CYS A 68 -8.10 3.62 -2.34
N LYS A 69 -6.80 3.31 -2.29
CA LYS A 69 -6.15 2.33 -3.17
C LYS A 69 -6.73 0.92 -3.06
N GLU A 70 -7.16 0.50 -1.88
CA GLU A 70 -7.78 -0.82 -1.65
C GLU A 70 -9.16 -0.99 -2.32
N LEU A 71 -9.82 0.11 -2.73
CA LEU A 71 -11.08 0.05 -3.48
C LEU A 71 -10.87 -0.36 -4.95
N PHE A 72 -9.68 -0.13 -5.49
CA PHE A 72 -9.41 -0.39 -6.89
C PHE A 72 -9.25 -1.90 -7.16
N PRO A 73 -9.71 -2.38 -8.32
CA PRO A 73 -9.52 -3.76 -8.75
C PRO A 73 -8.04 -4.05 -9.01
N ILE A 74 -7.61 -5.27 -8.74
CA ILE A 74 -6.23 -5.73 -9.01
C ILE A 74 -6.23 -6.44 -10.35
N GLN A 75 -5.27 -6.08 -11.21
CA GLN A 75 -5.07 -6.73 -12.49
C GLN A 75 -4.65 -8.19 -12.29
N MET A 76 -5.47 -9.10 -12.82
CA MET A 76 -5.19 -10.53 -12.85
C MET A 76 -4.88 -10.92 -14.28
N GLU A 77 -3.75 -11.59 -14.47
CA GLU A 77 -3.36 -12.16 -15.75
C GLU A 77 -3.29 -13.69 -15.60
N GLY A 78 -3.99 -14.41 -16.48
CA GLY A 78 -3.99 -15.87 -16.49
C GLY A 78 -4.74 -16.50 -15.32
N VAL A 79 -4.21 -17.62 -14.82
CA VAL A 79 -4.84 -18.45 -13.80
C VAL A 79 -4.00 -18.46 -12.53
N LYS A 80 -4.58 -18.02 -11.40
CA LYS A 80 -3.91 -18.05 -10.10
C LYS A 80 -4.63 -18.98 -9.13
N LEU A 81 -4.01 -20.09 -8.74
CA LEU A 81 -4.50 -20.94 -7.66
C LEU A 81 -3.73 -20.62 -6.37
N THR A 82 -4.43 -20.23 -5.31
CA THR A 82 -3.85 -19.97 -3.98
C THR A 82 -4.47 -20.91 -2.96
N VAL A 83 -3.63 -21.63 -2.20
CA VAL A 83 -4.09 -22.54 -1.14
C VAL A 83 -3.53 -22.09 0.18
N ASN A 84 -4.39 -21.55 1.05
CA ASN A 84 -4.05 -21.11 2.39
C ASN A 84 -4.44 -22.21 3.38
N LYS A 85 -3.44 -22.91 3.94
CA LYS A 85 -3.65 -23.86 5.05
C LYS A 85 -3.23 -23.21 6.36
N GLY A 86 -4.21 -22.88 7.22
CA GLY A 86 -3.93 -22.49 8.60
C GLY A 86 -3.56 -23.70 9.44
N LEU A 87 -2.31 -23.78 9.92
CA LEU A 87 -1.83 -24.90 10.75
C LEU A 87 -2.17 -24.72 12.25
N SER A 88 -2.37 -23.49 12.73
CA SER A 88 -2.77 -23.18 14.10
C SER A 88 -3.19 -21.71 14.24
N ASN A 89 -4.15 -21.43 15.13
CA ASN A 89 -4.55 -20.05 15.49
C ASN A 89 -3.48 -19.33 16.34
N HIS A 90 -2.43 -20.01 16.81
CA HIS A 90 -1.39 -19.44 17.67
C HIS A 90 -0.23 -18.76 16.91
N PHE A 91 -0.18 -18.86 15.57
CA PHE A 91 0.89 -18.27 14.78
C PHE A 91 0.64 -16.79 14.39
N GLN A 92 -0.40 -16.17 14.94
CA GLN A 92 -0.70 -14.73 14.81
C GLN A 92 -0.21 -13.92 16.02
N ALA A 93 0.90 -14.31 16.63
CA ALA A 93 1.59 -13.53 17.65
C ALA A 93 2.92 -13.03 17.09
N PHE A 94 3.28 -11.78 17.41
CA PHE A 94 4.59 -11.25 17.01
C PHE A 94 5.72 -12.08 17.63
N PRO A 95 6.79 -12.38 16.89
CA PRO A 95 7.10 -11.98 15.51
C PRO A 95 6.28 -12.71 14.43
N VAL A 96 5.85 -11.97 13.41
CA VAL A 96 5.26 -12.55 12.19
C VAL A 96 6.35 -12.65 11.13
N LEU A 97 6.63 -13.87 10.67
CA LEU A 97 7.53 -14.12 9.55
C LEU A 97 6.73 -14.62 8.35
N VAL A 98 6.89 -13.93 7.22
CA VAL A 98 6.30 -14.33 5.94
C VAL A 98 7.44 -14.52 4.96
N GLY A 99 7.54 -15.70 4.36
CA GLY A 99 8.55 -16.02 3.36
C GLY A 99 7.91 -16.70 2.16
N ASP A 100 8.19 -16.19 0.97
CA ASP A 100 7.82 -16.81 -0.31
C ASP A 100 9.10 -17.06 -1.10
N MET A 101 9.22 -18.23 -1.73
CA MET A 101 10.38 -18.60 -2.53
C MET A 101 9.92 -19.23 -3.84
N ASP A 102 10.39 -18.67 -4.95
CA ASP A 102 10.15 -19.24 -6.26
C ASP A 102 11.18 -20.34 -6.61
N ASN A 103 10.87 -21.12 -7.65
CA ASN A 103 11.74 -22.18 -8.16
C ASN A 103 13.02 -21.68 -8.83
N SER A 104 13.16 -20.37 -9.04
CA SER A 104 14.34 -19.72 -9.62
C SER A 104 15.32 -19.20 -8.56
N GLY A 105 15.00 -19.37 -7.28
CA GLY A 105 15.81 -18.91 -6.16
C GLY A 105 15.60 -17.44 -5.80
N SER A 106 14.50 -16.84 -6.22
CA SER A 106 14.05 -15.54 -5.72
C SER A 106 13.28 -15.75 -4.42
N LEU A 107 13.82 -15.22 -3.33
CA LEU A 107 13.20 -15.24 -2.01
C LEU A 107 12.62 -13.85 -1.72
N ASN A 108 11.39 -13.79 -1.23
CA ASN A 108 10.82 -12.61 -0.57
C ASN A 108 10.54 -12.98 0.88
N ALA A 109 11.30 -12.42 1.81
CA ALA A 109 11.11 -12.63 3.24
C ALA A 109 10.74 -11.30 3.92
N GLN A 110 9.74 -11.32 4.78
CA GLN A 110 9.32 -10.19 5.61
C GLN A 110 9.24 -10.65 7.06
N VAL A 111 9.95 -9.95 7.93
CA VAL A 111 9.96 -10.17 9.37
C VAL A 111 9.35 -8.94 10.02
N ILE A 112 8.24 -9.15 10.71
CA ILE A 112 7.53 -8.10 11.42
C ILE A 112 7.66 -8.36 12.92
N HIS A 113 8.28 -7.44 13.63
CA HIS A 113 8.54 -7.55 15.05
C HIS A 113 8.05 -6.31 15.80
N GLN A 114 7.28 -6.52 16.86
CA GLN A 114 6.85 -5.46 17.75
C GLN A 114 7.84 -5.39 18.93
N LEU A 115 8.78 -4.44 18.87
CA LEU A 115 9.83 -4.29 19.90
C LEU A 115 9.29 -3.68 21.21
N GLY A 116 8.16 -2.98 21.15
CA GLY A 116 7.52 -2.37 22.32
C GLY A 116 6.05 -2.00 22.10
N PRO A 117 5.36 -1.47 23.12
CA PRO A 117 3.92 -1.19 23.06
C PRO A 117 3.51 -0.17 21.98
N GLY A 118 4.45 0.67 21.52
CA GLY A 118 4.24 1.62 20.40
C GLY A 118 5.34 1.59 19.34
N LEU A 119 6.30 0.65 19.42
CA LEU A 119 7.40 0.53 18.47
C LEU A 119 7.26 -0.74 17.65
N TRP A 120 7.12 -0.55 16.35
CA TRP A 120 7.00 -1.59 15.35
C TRP A 120 8.22 -1.56 14.43
N SER A 121 8.77 -2.73 14.13
CA SER A 121 9.84 -2.85 13.15
C SER A 121 9.46 -3.90 12.13
N LYS A 122 9.77 -3.61 10.87
CA LYS A 122 9.60 -4.52 9.76
C LYS A 122 10.91 -4.59 9.00
N MET A 123 11.32 -5.79 8.65
CA MET A 123 12.48 -6.06 7.82
C MET A 123 12.03 -6.85 6.61
N ALA A 124 12.31 -6.35 5.41
CA ALA A 124 12.00 -7.03 4.17
C ALA A 124 13.30 -7.34 3.41
N ILE A 125 13.46 -8.58 2.97
CA ILE A 125 14.62 -9.06 2.23
C ILE A 125 14.13 -9.68 0.93
N GLN A 126 14.68 -9.23 -0.18
CA GLN A 126 14.40 -9.76 -1.50
C GLN A 126 15.69 -10.19 -2.21
N THR A 127 15.73 -11.47 -2.59
CA THR A 127 16.77 -12.02 -3.46
C THR A 127 16.19 -12.32 -4.83
N GLN A 128 17.02 -12.25 -5.86
CA GLN A 128 16.70 -12.66 -7.21
C GLN A 128 17.85 -13.50 -7.75
N GLN A 129 17.57 -14.75 -8.16
CA GLN A 129 18.58 -15.67 -8.70
C GLN A 129 19.89 -15.71 -7.87
N SER A 130 19.75 -15.86 -6.55
CA SER A 130 20.87 -15.90 -5.59
C SER A 130 21.66 -14.59 -5.41
N LYS A 131 21.21 -13.46 -5.97
CA LYS A 131 21.75 -12.13 -5.68
C LYS A 131 20.82 -11.38 -4.72
N PHE A 132 21.39 -10.72 -3.72
CA PHE A 132 20.64 -9.78 -2.89
C PHE A 132 20.33 -8.55 -3.75
N VAL A 133 19.04 -8.31 -4.00
CA VAL A 133 18.59 -7.19 -4.83
C VAL A 133 18.15 -6.04 -3.95
N ASN A 134 17.35 -6.35 -2.94
CA ASN A 134 16.79 -5.33 -2.10
C ASN A 134 16.68 -5.80 -0.65
N TRP A 135 17.06 -4.94 0.29
CA TRP A 135 16.75 -5.15 1.69
C TRP A 135 16.34 -3.82 2.31
N GLN A 136 15.27 -3.87 3.10
CA GLN A 136 14.65 -2.69 3.69
C GLN A 136 14.41 -2.95 5.17
N VAL A 137 14.68 -1.93 5.97
CA VAL A 137 14.39 -1.93 7.41
C VAL A 137 13.53 -0.72 7.71
N ASP A 138 12.32 -1.00 8.16
CA ASP A 138 11.34 -0.02 8.61
C ASP A 138 11.30 -0.03 10.14
N GLY A 139 11.29 1.15 10.73
CA GLY A 139 11.01 1.39 12.14
C GLY A 139 9.89 2.40 12.25
N GLU A 140 8.77 2.01 12.85
CA GLU A 140 7.60 2.85 13.05
C GLU A 140 7.32 3.01 14.54
N TYR A 141 7.17 4.26 14.96
CA TYR A 141 6.82 4.65 16.32
C TYR A 141 5.47 5.35 16.33
N ARG A 142 4.51 4.75 17.04
CA ARG A 142 3.17 5.30 17.25
C ARG A 142 3.06 5.95 18.63
N GLY A 143 2.96 7.27 18.65
CA GLY A 143 2.63 8.05 19.83
C GLY A 143 1.12 8.17 20.05
N SER A 144 0.73 9.04 20.98
CA SER A 144 -0.67 9.38 21.27
C SER A 144 -1.33 10.19 20.15
N ASP A 145 -0.61 11.17 19.63
CA ASP A 145 -1.08 12.24 18.73
C ASP A 145 -0.23 12.35 17.45
N PHE A 146 0.89 11.64 17.38
CA PHE A 146 1.77 11.58 16.22
C PHE A 146 2.21 10.15 15.91
N THR A 147 2.63 9.93 14.67
CA THR A 147 3.28 8.71 14.20
C THR A 147 4.52 9.11 13.40
N ALA A 148 5.65 8.48 13.72
CA ALA A 148 6.91 8.66 13.00
C ALA A 148 7.34 7.31 12.42
N ALA A 149 7.84 7.29 11.19
CA ALA A 149 8.39 6.10 10.58
C ALA A 149 9.70 6.42 9.86
N VAL A 150 10.65 5.51 9.93
CA VAL A 150 11.94 5.61 9.23
C VAL A 150 12.17 4.31 8.48
N THR A 151 12.42 4.42 7.19
CA THR A 151 12.74 3.32 6.28
C THR A 151 14.13 3.49 5.73
N LEU A 152 14.97 2.49 5.89
CA LEU A 152 16.28 2.40 5.27
C LEU A 152 16.22 1.33 4.18
N GLY A 153 16.34 1.75 2.93
CA GLY A 153 16.34 0.88 1.77
C GLY A 153 17.72 0.79 1.13
N ASN A 154 18.20 -0.44 0.93
CA ASN A 154 19.46 -0.75 0.26
C ASN A 154 20.69 0.03 0.77
N PRO A 155 20.92 0.17 2.08
CA PRO A 155 22.15 0.81 2.53
C PRO A 155 23.35 -0.12 2.25
N ASP A 156 24.27 0.35 1.44
CA ASP A 156 25.55 -0.28 1.14
C ASP A 156 26.67 0.59 1.73
N VAL A 157 27.32 0.06 2.76
CA VAL A 157 28.41 0.75 3.49
C VAL A 157 29.68 0.81 2.65
N LEU A 158 29.89 -0.14 1.72
CA LEU A 158 31.09 -0.22 0.89
C LEU A 158 31.03 0.76 -0.27
N VAL A 159 29.87 0.83 -0.93
CA VAL A 159 29.63 1.77 -2.03
C VAL A 159 29.24 3.15 -1.50
N GLY A 160 28.77 3.25 -0.26
CA GLY A 160 28.24 4.49 0.29
C GLY A 160 26.97 4.92 -0.44
N SER A 161 26.06 3.97 -0.68
CA SER A 161 24.77 4.25 -1.32
C SER A 161 23.61 3.81 -0.45
N GLY A 162 22.50 4.51 -0.49
CA GLY A 162 21.29 4.09 0.20
C GLY A 162 20.14 5.05 0.01
N ILE A 163 18.97 4.65 0.51
CA ILE A 163 17.78 5.46 0.55
C ILE A 163 17.31 5.50 2.00
N LEU A 164 17.14 6.70 2.53
CA LEU A 164 16.52 6.94 3.83
C LEU A 164 15.21 7.67 3.55
N VAL A 165 14.12 7.09 4.00
CA VAL A 165 12.81 7.73 4.00
C VAL A 165 12.40 7.97 5.44
N ALA A 166 12.04 9.20 5.77
CA ALA A 166 11.51 9.56 7.07
C ALA A 166 10.12 10.16 6.89
N HIS A 167 9.16 9.61 7.62
CA HIS A 167 7.79 10.10 7.67
C HIS A 167 7.48 10.59 9.07
N TYR A 168 6.78 11.71 9.13
CA TYR A 168 6.24 12.24 10.37
C TYR A 168 4.83 12.74 10.11
N LEU A 169 3.86 12.30 10.92
CA LEU A 169 2.47 12.70 10.75
C LEU A 169 1.86 12.94 12.12
N GLN A 170 1.31 14.14 12.33
CA GLN A 170 0.79 14.62 13.60
C GLN A 170 -0.64 15.12 13.42
N SER A 171 -1.50 14.73 14.36
CA SER A 171 -2.86 15.27 14.44
C SER A 171 -2.81 16.68 15.03
N ILE A 172 -3.39 17.66 14.34
CA ILE A 172 -3.48 19.06 14.80
C ILE A 172 -4.87 19.35 15.35
N THR A 173 -5.88 18.74 14.73
CA THR A 173 -7.31 18.87 15.07
C THR A 173 -7.91 17.46 15.04
N PRO A 174 -9.02 17.17 15.78
CA PRO A 174 -9.63 15.84 15.75
C PRO A 174 -9.97 15.29 14.34
N CYS A 175 -10.13 16.19 13.36
CA CYS A 175 -10.43 15.84 11.97
C CYS A 175 -9.23 16.02 11.01
N LEU A 176 -8.17 16.73 11.41
CA LEU A 176 -7.08 17.14 10.52
C LEU A 176 -5.72 16.70 11.08
N ALA A 177 -4.97 15.96 10.26
CA ALA A 177 -3.60 15.60 10.53
C ALA A 177 -2.70 16.05 9.38
N LEU A 178 -1.56 16.65 9.74
CA LEU A 178 -0.55 17.09 8.78
C LEU A 178 0.75 16.35 9.04
N GLY A 179 1.54 16.17 7.99
CA GLY A 179 2.79 15.46 8.07
C GLY A 179 3.73 15.84 6.94
N GLY A 180 4.93 15.27 7.02
CA GLY A 180 5.96 15.39 6.02
C GLY A 180 6.60 14.04 5.74
N GLU A 181 7.08 13.90 4.52
CA GLU A 181 7.93 12.82 4.06
C GLU A 181 9.24 13.43 3.54
N LEU A 182 10.35 12.88 3.99
CA LEU A 182 11.69 13.23 3.55
C LEU A 182 12.31 11.98 2.95
N VAL A 183 12.59 12.01 1.65
CA VAL A 183 13.32 10.97 0.94
C VAL A 183 14.72 11.50 0.65
N TYR A 184 15.71 10.96 1.33
CA TYR A 184 17.12 11.22 1.09
C TYR A 184 17.73 10.01 0.39
N HIS A 185 18.19 10.18 -0.85
CA HIS A 185 18.99 9.17 -1.53
C HIS A 185 20.40 9.71 -1.72
N TRP A 186 21.37 8.90 -1.33
CA TRP A 186 22.77 9.20 -1.55
C TRP A 186 23.38 8.07 -2.36
N ARG A 187 24.12 8.44 -3.41
CA ARG A 187 24.92 7.55 -4.23
C ARG A 187 26.22 8.26 -4.56
N PRO A 188 27.32 7.54 -4.83
CA PRO A 188 28.56 8.15 -5.26
C PRO A 188 28.34 9.05 -6.49
N GLY A 189 28.48 10.36 -6.30
CA GLY A 189 28.31 11.38 -7.34
C GLY A 189 26.89 11.92 -7.55
N GLU A 190 25.88 11.41 -6.83
CA GLU A 190 24.50 11.91 -6.90
C GLU A 190 23.85 11.88 -5.51
N GLU A 191 23.58 13.06 -4.97
CA GLU A 191 22.78 13.23 -3.76
C GLU A 191 21.49 13.95 -4.12
N GLY A 192 20.38 13.42 -3.63
CA GLY A 192 19.09 14.06 -3.83
C GLY A 192 18.21 13.96 -2.60
N THR A 193 17.63 15.09 -2.24
CA THR A 193 16.65 15.20 -1.18
C THR A 193 15.31 15.58 -1.81
N VAL A 194 14.28 14.79 -1.55
CA VAL A 194 12.91 15.11 -1.93
C VAL A 194 12.10 15.27 -0.66
N MET A 195 11.43 16.41 -0.55
CA MET A 195 10.47 16.67 0.53
C MET A 195 9.07 16.65 -0.03
N SER A 196 8.17 16.04 0.72
CA SER A 196 6.73 16.03 0.47
C SER A 196 5.99 16.41 1.74
N LEU A 197 4.90 17.16 1.58
CA LEU A 197 3.95 17.49 2.63
C LEU A 197 2.71 16.65 2.43
N ALA A 198 2.19 16.05 3.50
CA ALA A 198 0.94 15.31 3.48
C ALA A 198 -0.09 15.96 4.39
N GLY A 199 -1.34 15.99 3.93
CA GLY A 199 -2.50 16.36 4.72
C GLY A 199 -3.53 15.25 4.66
N LYS A 200 -4.11 14.92 5.81
CA LYS A 200 -5.22 13.98 5.95
C LYS A 200 -6.36 14.64 6.69
N TYR A 201 -7.53 14.62 6.08
CA TYR A 201 -8.76 15.14 6.63
C TYR A 201 -9.77 14.00 6.74
N THR A 202 -10.18 13.67 7.97
CA THR A 202 -11.05 12.53 8.27
C THR A 202 -12.33 13.02 8.94
N LEU A 203 -13.47 12.71 8.32
CA LEU A 203 -14.81 12.88 8.88
C LEU A 203 -15.50 11.52 9.02
N ASN A 204 -16.71 11.52 9.60
CA ASN A 204 -17.48 10.31 9.89
C ASN A 204 -17.68 9.38 8.68
N ASN A 205 -17.92 9.94 7.48
CA ASN A 205 -18.29 9.16 6.29
C ASN A 205 -17.30 9.29 5.11
N TRP A 206 -16.38 10.24 5.17
CA TRP A 206 -15.43 10.50 4.08
C TRP A 206 -14.06 10.89 4.62
N LEU A 207 -13.03 10.61 3.82
CA LEU A 207 -11.63 10.84 4.12
C LEU A 207 -10.97 11.40 2.88
N ALA A 208 -10.29 12.53 3.01
CA ALA A 208 -9.50 13.12 1.95
C ALA A 208 -8.04 13.16 2.38
N THR A 209 -7.13 12.76 1.49
CA THR A 209 -5.70 12.93 1.70
C THR A 209 -5.05 13.58 0.49
N VAL A 210 -4.04 14.39 0.75
CA VAL A 210 -3.27 15.07 -0.28
C VAL A 210 -1.82 15.02 0.12
N THR A 211 -0.98 14.60 -0.81
CA THR A 211 0.48 14.60 -0.68
C THR A 211 1.04 15.47 -1.80
N LEU A 212 1.73 16.55 -1.43
CA LEU A 212 2.40 17.46 -2.36
C LEU A 212 3.89 17.36 -2.15
N GLY A 213 4.64 16.96 -3.17
CA GLY A 213 6.08 16.95 -3.16
C GLY A 213 6.66 17.65 -4.38
N GLN A 214 7.97 17.82 -4.39
CA GLN A 214 8.66 18.39 -5.56
C GLN A 214 8.48 17.53 -6.82
N ALA A 215 8.27 16.22 -6.68
CA ALA A 215 8.07 15.29 -7.80
C ALA A 215 6.64 15.29 -8.37
N GLY A 216 5.65 15.77 -7.62
CA GLY A 216 4.25 15.70 -8.03
C GLY A 216 3.27 15.91 -6.87
N MET A 217 1.98 15.84 -7.22
CA MET A 217 0.86 15.90 -6.29
C MET A 217 0.03 14.62 -6.42
N HIS A 218 -0.32 14.03 -5.28
CA HIS A 218 -1.17 12.86 -5.21
C HIS A 218 -2.30 13.12 -4.20
N ALA A 219 -3.53 13.16 -4.68
CA ALA A 219 -4.71 13.41 -3.87
C ALA A 219 -5.66 12.21 -3.96
N THR A 220 -6.21 11.79 -2.82
CA THR A 220 -7.21 10.74 -2.78
C THR A 220 -8.43 11.15 -1.96
N TYR A 221 -9.60 10.73 -2.41
CA TYR A 221 -10.88 10.97 -1.76
C TYR A 221 -11.62 9.66 -1.61
N TYR A 222 -11.89 9.26 -0.37
CA TYR A 222 -12.64 8.08 0.00
C TYR A 222 -13.99 8.51 0.59
N HIS A 223 -15.07 7.89 0.14
CA HIS A 223 -16.41 8.12 0.67
C HIS A 223 -17.16 6.79 0.84
N LYS A 224 -17.63 6.53 2.07
CA LYS A 224 -18.51 5.40 2.36
C LYS A 224 -19.96 5.85 2.16
N ALA A 225 -20.52 5.59 0.98
CA ALA A 225 -21.88 6.02 0.62
C ALA A 225 -22.96 5.18 1.33
N SER A 226 -22.68 3.88 1.54
CA SER A 226 -23.55 2.95 2.26
C SER A 226 -22.70 1.84 2.88
N ASP A 227 -23.29 0.97 3.69
CA ASP A 227 -22.62 -0.24 4.19
C ASP A 227 -22.25 -1.21 3.07
N GLN A 228 -22.96 -1.14 1.95
CA GLN A 228 -22.71 -1.98 0.77
C GLN A 228 -21.83 -1.28 -0.28
N LEU A 229 -21.83 0.05 -0.35
CA LEU A 229 -21.18 0.81 -1.42
C LEU A 229 -20.13 1.78 -0.86
N GLN A 230 -18.90 1.63 -1.35
CA GLN A 230 -17.78 2.50 -1.05
C GLN A 230 -17.22 3.05 -2.36
N VAL A 231 -16.87 4.32 -2.37
CA VAL A 231 -16.39 5.03 -3.55
C VAL A 231 -15.05 5.69 -3.23
N GLY A 232 -14.15 5.67 -4.20
CA GLY A 232 -12.81 6.23 -4.12
C GLY A 232 -12.48 7.00 -5.39
N MET A 233 -11.74 8.09 -5.23
CA MET A 233 -11.16 8.83 -6.34
C MET A 233 -9.69 9.10 -6.02
N GLU A 234 -8.84 8.89 -7.00
CA GLU A 234 -7.40 9.12 -6.95
C GLU A 234 -7.03 10.08 -8.08
N PHE A 235 -6.28 11.10 -7.73
CA PHE A 235 -5.73 12.09 -8.64
C PHE A 235 -4.22 12.10 -8.46
N GLU A 236 -3.49 11.78 -9.51
CA GLU A 236 -2.03 11.78 -9.51
C GLU A 236 -1.52 12.71 -10.62
N ALA A 237 -0.68 13.66 -10.24
CA ALA A 237 -0.02 14.60 -11.13
C ALA A 237 1.49 14.52 -10.90
N SER A 238 2.24 14.12 -11.92
CA SER A 238 3.70 14.05 -11.87
C SER A 238 4.31 15.23 -12.61
N THR A 239 5.09 16.06 -11.93
CA THR A 239 5.76 17.19 -12.60
C THR A 239 6.90 16.71 -13.50
N ARG A 240 7.55 15.60 -13.12
CA ARG A 240 8.67 15.02 -13.87
C ARG A 240 8.23 14.50 -15.23
N MET A 241 7.13 13.75 -15.27
CA MET A 241 6.61 13.17 -16.52
C MET A 241 5.65 14.10 -17.25
N GLN A 242 5.24 15.20 -16.62
CA GLN A 242 4.16 16.09 -17.09
C GLN A 242 2.85 15.34 -17.37
N ASP A 243 2.62 14.27 -16.62
CA ASP A 243 1.45 13.41 -16.74
C ASP A 243 0.48 13.67 -15.59
N THR A 244 -0.80 13.69 -15.93
CA THR A 244 -1.91 13.77 -14.98
C THR A 244 -2.85 12.61 -15.22
N SER A 245 -3.24 11.93 -14.15
CA SER A 245 -4.16 10.80 -14.21
C SER A 245 -5.22 10.92 -13.12
N VAL A 246 -6.44 10.53 -13.47
CA VAL A 246 -7.59 10.56 -12.58
C VAL A 246 -8.27 9.22 -12.64
N SER A 247 -8.27 8.53 -11.52
CA SER A 247 -8.84 7.20 -11.36
C SER A 247 -10.02 7.25 -10.42
N PHE A 248 -11.16 6.74 -10.87
CA PHE A 248 -12.36 6.56 -10.08
C PHE A 248 -12.57 5.07 -9.81
N GLY A 249 -12.78 4.71 -8.56
CA GLY A 249 -12.97 3.33 -8.11
C GLY A 249 -14.20 3.21 -7.23
N TYR A 250 -14.85 2.05 -7.26
CA TYR A 250 -15.92 1.72 -6.33
C TYR A 250 -15.88 0.25 -5.94
N GLN A 251 -16.31 -0.02 -4.72
CA GLN A 251 -16.45 -1.35 -4.17
C GLN A 251 -17.90 -1.55 -3.73
N LEU A 252 -18.50 -2.63 -4.22
CA LEU A 252 -19.83 -3.08 -3.85
C LEU A 252 -19.71 -4.43 -3.12
N ASP A 253 -20.10 -4.46 -1.85
CA ASP A 253 -20.18 -5.67 -1.04
C ASP A 253 -21.65 -6.12 -0.91
N LEU A 254 -21.94 -7.31 -1.41
CA LEU A 254 -23.25 -7.93 -1.39
C LEU A 254 -23.21 -9.17 -0.48
N PRO A 255 -23.42 -9.00 0.84
CA PRO A 255 -23.31 -10.10 1.80
C PRO A 255 -24.34 -11.21 1.53
N LYS A 256 -25.54 -10.86 1.05
CA LYS A 256 -26.59 -11.82 0.69
C LYS A 256 -26.18 -12.76 -0.46
N ALA A 257 -25.31 -12.30 -1.36
CA ALA A 257 -24.84 -13.05 -2.52
C ALA A 257 -23.41 -13.60 -2.33
N ASN A 258 -22.78 -13.35 -1.17
CA ASN A 258 -21.37 -13.65 -0.88
C ASN A 258 -20.41 -13.14 -1.98
N LEU A 259 -20.69 -11.93 -2.46
CA LEU A 259 -20.06 -11.36 -3.65
C LEU A 259 -19.49 -9.99 -3.32
N LEU A 260 -18.21 -9.80 -3.63
CA LEU A 260 -17.51 -8.53 -3.55
C LEU A 260 -17.12 -8.13 -4.97
N PHE A 261 -17.61 -6.98 -5.40
CA PHE A 261 -17.33 -6.42 -6.71
C PHE A 261 -16.53 -5.13 -6.58
N ARG A 262 -15.49 -4.99 -7.39
CA ARG A 262 -14.70 -3.77 -7.53
C ARG A 262 -14.69 -3.34 -8.99
N GLY A 263 -14.90 -2.06 -9.23
CA GLY A 263 -14.80 -1.46 -10.54
C GLY A 263 -13.92 -0.22 -10.49
N SER A 264 -13.20 0.04 -11.58
CA SER A 264 -12.46 1.28 -11.76
C SER A 264 -12.50 1.78 -13.19
N VAL A 265 -12.40 3.10 -13.32
CA VAL A 265 -12.30 3.82 -14.58
C VAL A 265 -11.19 4.87 -14.41
N ASP A 266 -10.24 4.88 -15.33
CA ASP A 266 -9.13 5.83 -15.35
C ASP A 266 -9.22 6.77 -16.56
N SER A 267 -8.69 7.98 -16.43
CA SER A 267 -8.59 9.00 -17.48
C SER A 267 -7.80 8.54 -18.71
N ASN A 268 -6.98 7.49 -18.56
CA ASN A 268 -6.29 6.83 -19.67
C ASN A 268 -7.20 5.92 -20.52
N TRP A 269 -8.52 5.97 -20.32
CA TRP A 269 -9.51 5.10 -20.98
C TRP A 269 -9.29 3.61 -20.69
N ILE A 270 -8.84 3.33 -19.47
CA ILE A 270 -8.72 1.97 -18.95
C ILE A 270 -9.89 1.74 -18.00
N VAL A 271 -10.64 0.68 -18.27
CA VAL A 271 -11.73 0.22 -17.41
C VAL A 271 -11.33 -1.13 -16.83
N GLY A 272 -11.43 -1.26 -15.51
CA GLY A 272 -11.04 -2.45 -14.77
C GLY A 272 -12.17 -2.94 -13.89
N THR A 273 -12.27 -4.25 -13.73
CA THR A 273 -13.18 -4.84 -12.75
C THR A 273 -12.61 -6.11 -12.14
N THR A 274 -12.97 -6.36 -10.89
CA THR A 274 -12.72 -7.63 -10.20
C THR A 274 -13.98 -8.06 -9.46
N LEU A 275 -14.38 -9.31 -9.66
CA LEU A 275 -15.49 -9.96 -9.00
C LEU A 275 -14.96 -11.11 -8.15
N ALA A 276 -15.11 -11.02 -6.83
CA ALA A 276 -14.78 -12.11 -5.91
C ALA A 276 -16.07 -12.71 -5.34
N LYS A 277 -16.29 -14.01 -5.57
CA LYS A 277 -17.45 -14.75 -5.07
C LYS A 277 -17.00 -15.89 -4.17
N LYS A 278 -17.48 -15.89 -2.93
CA LYS A 278 -17.32 -17.04 -2.02
C LYS A 278 -18.40 -18.08 -2.34
N LEU A 279 -18.03 -19.36 -2.34
CA LEU A 279 -18.88 -20.46 -2.75
C LEU A 279 -19.16 -21.43 -1.58
N PRO A 280 -20.13 -21.14 -0.70
CA PRO A 280 -20.59 -22.11 0.30
C PRO A 280 -21.11 -23.38 -0.38
N PRO A 281 -20.94 -24.59 0.19
CA PRO A 281 -20.38 -24.91 1.52
C PRO A 281 -18.85 -25.02 1.57
N LEU A 282 -18.16 -24.91 0.44
CA LEU A 282 -16.71 -25.09 0.38
C LEU A 282 -15.98 -23.78 0.74
N PRO A 283 -14.80 -23.84 1.37
CA PRO A 283 -13.95 -22.68 1.64
C PRO A 283 -13.26 -22.19 0.34
N LEU A 284 -14.04 -21.96 -0.71
CA LEU A 284 -13.59 -21.56 -2.05
C LEU A 284 -14.00 -20.12 -2.33
N THR A 285 -13.05 -19.30 -2.77
CA THR A 285 -13.31 -17.97 -3.32
C THR A 285 -12.86 -17.93 -4.77
N LEU A 286 -13.81 -17.76 -5.69
CA LEU A 286 -13.54 -17.52 -7.11
C LEU A 286 -13.38 -16.02 -7.33
N ALA A 287 -12.26 -15.59 -7.87
CA ALA A 287 -12.02 -14.23 -8.31
C ALA A 287 -11.94 -14.18 -9.85
N LEU A 288 -12.63 -13.23 -10.47
CA LEU A 288 -12.58 -12.95 -11.90
C LEU A 288 -12.12 -11.51 -12.07
N GLY A 289 -11.11 -11.27 -12.90
CA GLY A 289 -10.60 -9.93 -13.21
C GLY A 289 -10.63 -9.67 -14.71
N ALA A 290 -11.01 -8.46 -15.10
CA ALA A 290 -10.98 -8.02 -16.49
C ALA A 290 -10.58 -6.55 -16.58
N PHE A 291 -9.64 -6.25 -17.47
CA PHE A 291 -9.14 -4.91 -17.76
C PHE A 291 -9.16 -4.66 -19.26
N LEU A 292 -9.77 -3.56 -19.66
CA LEU A 292 -9.89 -3.14 -21.05
C LEU A 292 -9.27 -1.76 -21.21
N ASN A 293 -8.24 -1.67 -22.05
CA ASN A 293 -7.66 -0.41 -22.48
C ASN A 293 -8.24 -0.03 -23.85
N HIS A 294 -9.15 0.95 -23.88
CA HIS A 294 -9.80 1.38 -25.11
C HIS A 294 -8.84 2.12 -26.05
N ARG A 295 -7.84 2.84 -25.53
CA ARG A 295 -6.89 3.60 -26.36
C ARG A 295 -5.94 2.70 -27.14
N LYS A 296 -5.50 1.60 -26.51
CA LYS A 296 -4.55 0.64 -27.10
C LYS A 296 -5.23 -0.62 -27.66
N ASN A 297 -6.55 -0.74 -27.53
CA ASN A 297 -7.33 -1.95 -27.86
C ASN A 297 -6.73 -3.23 -27.25
N LYS A 298 -6.30 -3.14 -25.99
CA LYS A 298 -5.75 -4.29 -25.25
C LYS A 298 -6.75 -4.73 -24.19
N PHE A 299 -7.16 -5.99 -24.27
CA PHE A 299 -7.99 -6.65 -23.27
C PHE A 299 -7.14 -7.67 -22.51
N GLN A 300 -7.24 -7.66 -21.20
CA GLN A 300 -6.60 -8.63 -20.32
C GLN A 300 -7.62 -9.16 -19.34
N CYS A 301 -7.66 -10.47 -19.17
CA CYS A 301 -8.51 -11.11 -18.19
C CYS A 301 -7.74 -12.21 -17.46
N GLY A 302 -8.22 -12.51 -16.27
CA GLY A 302 -7.68 -13.57 -15.45
C GLY A 302 -8.72 -14.07 -14.47
N PHE A 303 -8.50 -15.27 -13.97
CA PHE A 303 -9.30 -15.82 -12.88
C PHE A 303 -8.40 -16.43 -11.82
N GLY A 304 -8.77 -16.21 -10.57
CA GLY A 304 -8.10 -16.76 -9.41
C GLY A 304 -9.03 -17.69 -8.65
N LEU A 305 -8.51 -18.80 -8.17
CA LEU A 305 -9.20 -19.64 -7.20
C LEU A 305 -8.39 -19.62 -5.90
N THR A 306 -9.02 -19.20 -4.82
CA THR A 306 -8.41 -19.23 -3.48
C THR A 306 -9.14 -20.25 -2.61
N ILE A 307 -8.38 -21.19 -2.04
CA ILE A 307 -8.85 -22.24 -1.14
C ILE A 307 -8.32 -21.90 0.27
N GLY A 308 -9.19 -21.69 1.27
CA GLY A 308 -8.75 -21.38 2.65
C GLY A 308 -9.84 -21.15 3.69
#